data_AF-A0A919A8S4-F1
#
_entry.id   AF-A0A919A8S4-F1
#
_cell.length_a   1.000
_cell.length_b   1.000
_cell.length_c   1.000
_cell.angle_alpha   90.00
_cell.angle_beta   90.00
_cell.angle_gamma   90.00
#
_symmetry.space_group_name_H-M   'P 1'
#
loop_
_entity.id
_entity.type
_entity.pdbx_description
1 polymer ?
#
loop_
_entity_poly.entity_id
_entity_poly.type
_entity_poly.pdbx_seq_one_letter_code
_entity_poly.pdbx_strand_id
1 'polypeptide(L)'
;MSITTLGVIGTGMVGAGVARRAVDAGLNVVLSNSRHPDLLAGLVAELGGRARAARPADAARAGDVVLAAVPLAAHERLPRAELAGKTVIDPMNYAPRPDWALPELDRNELTSSELVQRHLVGARVVKALHNIGPRQLLDLHRPSGAPDRTALPLSGDDPDAKKEAADLLDILGFDTVDLGPLSDSWRSEPNTPLYALPYVGQPPAGLTPQQFVTWAQQAPGVPAPAPRIEELAAAAVRGPAGFRMH
;
A
#
# COMPACT_ATOMS: atom_id res chain seq x y z
N MET A 1 18.81 -3.05 9.52
CA MET A 1 19.06 -4.40 8.97
C MET A 1 18.69 -4.38 7.49
N SER A 2 19.29 -5.21 6.64
CA SER A 2 18.85 -5.32 5.23
C SER A 2 17.55 -6.11 5.16
N ILE A 3 16.58 -5.65 4.38
CA ILE A 3 15.30 -6.33 4.19
C ILE A 3 15.52 -7.52 3.26
N THR A 4 15.25 -8.73 3.75
CA THR A 4 15.41 -9.98 3.00
C THR A 4 14.10 -10.73 2.81
N THR A 5 13.16 -10.56 3.75
CA THR A 5 11.86 -11.23 3.74
C THR A 5 10.73 -10.23 3.93
N LEU A 6 9.77 -10.24 3.01
CA LEU A 6 8.53 -9.49 3.10
C LEU A 6 7.39 -10.42 3.56
N GLY A 7 6.79 -10.11 4.70
CA GLY A 7 5.52 -10.73 5.10
C GLY A 7 4.36 -10.04 4.38
N VAL A 8 3.44 -10.80 3.78
CA VAL A 8 2.27 -10.24 3.09
C VAL A 8 0.99 -10.83 3.71
N ILE A 9 0.20 -9.98 4.35
CA ILE A 9 -1.09 -10.32 4.92
C ILE A 9 -2.20 -9.75 4.04
N GLY A 10 -2.85 -10.63 3.29
CA GLY A 10 -3.82 -10.26 2.27
C GLY A 10 -3.22 -10.30 0.86
N THR A 11 -3.73 -11.21 0.04
CA THR A 11 -3.26 -11.45 -1.34
C THR A 11 -4.32 -11.02 -2.37
N GLY A 12 -4.96 -9.88 -2.11
CA GLY A 12 -5.79 -9.20 -3.12
C GLY A 12 -4.93 -8.56 -4.22
N MET A 13 -5.49 -7.65 -5.01
CA MET A 13 -4.79 -7.03 -6.14
C MET A 13 -3.43 -6.41 -5.74
N VAL A 14 -3.43 -5.58 -4.69
CA VAL A 14 -2.21 -4.90 -4.21
C VAL A 14 -1.23 -5.91 -3.62
N GLY A 15 -1.66 -6.75 -2.67
CA GLY A 15 -0.78 -7.71 -2.02
C GLY A 15 -0.12 -8.69 -2.99
N ALA A 16 -0.85 -9.18 -3.99
CA ALA A 16 -0.28 -10.04 -5.03
C ALA A 16 0.64 -9.28 -5.99
N GLY A 17 0.32 -8.04 -6.35
CA GLY A 17 1.19 -7.18 -7.17
C GLY A 17 2.53 -6.89 -6.48
N VAL A 18 2.49 -6.51 -5.20
CA VAL A 18 3.70 -6.27 -4.40
C VAL A 18 4.49 -7.57 -4.21
N ALA A 19 3.83 -8.71 -3.99
CA ALA A 19 4.51 -9.99 -3.88
C ALA A 19 5.30 -10.37 -5.14
N ARG A 20 4.70 -10.20 -6.33
CA ARG A 20 5.39 -10.38 -7.63
C ARG A 20 6.63 -9.50 -7.71
N ARG A 21 6.44 -8.19 -7.51
CA ARG A 21 7.54 -7.24 -7.59
C ARG A 21 8.65 -7.54 -6.57
N ALA A 22 8.30 -7.92 -5.34
CA ALA A 22 9.26 -8.26 -4.29
C ALA A 22 10.09 -9.49 -4.66
N VAL A 23 9.47 -10.54 -5.21
CA VAL A 23 10.19 -11.72 -5.72
C VAL A 23 11.12 -11.35 -6.87
N ASP A 24 10.65 -10.55 -7.82
CA ASP A 24 11.46 -10.06 -8.94
C ASP A 24 12.63 -9.19 -8.46
N ALA A 25 12.48 -8.51 -7.31
CA ALA A 25 13.53 -7.73 -6.65
C ALA A 25 14.51 -8.61 -5.85
N GLY A 26 14.28 -9.93 -5.79
CA GLY A 26 15.14 -10.87 -5.07
C GLY A 26 14.78 -11.06 -3.59
N LEU A 27 13.63 -10.58 -3.12
CA LEU A 27 13.16 -10.81 -1.75
C LEU A 27 12.50 -12.19 -1.61
N ASN A 28 12.57 -12.76 -0.41
CA ASN A 28 11.69 -13.86 -0.02
C ASN A 28 10.33 -13.30 0.38
N VAL A 29 9.24 -13.99 0.03
CA VAL A 29 7.88 -13.53 0.33
C VAL A 29 7.09 -14.61 1.06
N VAL A 30 6.49 -14.24 2.19
CA VAL A 30 5.61 -15.11 2.98
C VAL A 30 4.19 -14.60 2.85
N LEU A 31 3.38 -15.31 2.06
CA LEU A 31 2.03 -14.92 1.70
C LEU A 31 1.02 -15.51 2.67
N SER A 32 0.03 -14.72 3.06
CA SER A 32 -1.13 -15.21 3.79
C SER A 32 -2.41 -14.55 3.30
N ASN A 33 -3.52 -15.27 3.42
CA ASN A 33 -4.86 -14.74 3.19
C ASN A 33 -5.72 -15.03 4.43
N SER A 34 -6.99 -14.59 4.40
CA SER A 34 -7.94 -14.82 5.49
C SER A 34 -8.46 -16.27 5.58
N ARG A 35 -8.07 -17.13 4.65
CA ARG A 35 -8.55 -18.51 4.51
C ARG A 35 -7.39 -19.48 4.81
N HIS A 36 -7.31 -20.57 4.05
CA HIS A 36 -6.25 -21.56 4.17
C HIS A 36 -5.08 -21.24 3.23
N PRO A 37 -3.82 -21.46 3.68
CA PRO A 37 -2.63 -21.27 2.85
C PRO A 37 -2.68 -22.04 1.53
N ASP A 38 -3.31 -23.22 1.49
CA ASP A 38 -3.42 -24.06 0.30
C ASP A 38 -4.12 -23.37 -0.88
N LEU A 39 -5.00 -22.40 -0.60
CA LEU A 39 -5.65 -21.60 -1.65
C LEU A 39 -4.70 -20.63 -2.37
N LEU A 40 -3.47 -20.49 -1.87
CA LEU A 40 -2.41 -19.70 -2.49
C LEU A 40 -1.46 -20.55 -3.34
N ALA A 41 -1.69 -21.86 -3.48
CA ALA A 41 -0.79 -22.75 -4.22
C ALA A 41 -0.50 -22.25 -5.65
N GLY A 42 -1.51 -21.74 -6.35
CA GLY A 42 -1.34 -21.16 -7.69
C GLY A 42 -0.42 -19.93 -7.70
N LEU A 43 -0.61 -18.99 -6.76
CA LEU A 43 0.25 -17.81 -6.65
C LEU A 43 1.66 -18.16 -6.19
N VAL A 44 1.82 -19.13 -5.29
CA VAL A 44 3.15 -19.62 -4.87
C VAL A 44 3.87 -20.28 -6.05
N ALA A 45 3.18 -21.09 -6.84
CA ALA A 45 3.76 -21.72 -8.02
C ALA A 45 4.18 -20.67 -9.08
N GLU A 46 3.36 -19.64 -9.28
CA GLU A 46 3.68 -18.50 -10.16
C GLU A 46 4.95 -17.77 -9.72
N LEU A 47 5.08 -17.50 -8.42
CA LEU A 47 6.20 -16.74 -7.85
C LEU A 47 7.48 -17.58 -7.65
N GLY A 48 7.38 -18.90 -7.68
CA GLY A 48 8.51 -19.82 -7.57
C GLY A 48 9.17 -19.86 -6.19
N GLY A 49 10.43 -20.30 -6.15
CA GLY A 49 11.10 -20.75 -4.91
C GLY A 49 11.35 -19.69 -3.84
N ARG A 50 11.11 -18.40 -4.13
CA ARG A 50 11.21 -17.31 -3.15
C ARG A 50 9.89 -17.04 -2.41
N ALA A 51 8.79 -17.65 -2.84
CA ALA A 51 7.49 -17.48 -2.21
C ALA A 51 7.03 -18.74 -1.48
N ARG A 52 6.33 -18.55 -0.36
CA ARG A 52 5.57 -19.62 0.30
C ARG A 52 4.28 -19.09 0.91
N ALA A 53 3.29 -19.95 1.06
CA ALA A 53 2.06 -19.63 1.76
C ALA A 53 2.17 -19.99 3.26
N ALA A 54 1.56 -19.19 4.12
CA ALA A 54 1.51 -19.39 5.57
C ALA A 54 0.23 -18.80 6.17
N ARG A 55 0.01 -19.00 7.48
CA ARG A 55 -1.04 -18.29 8.21
C ARG A 55 -0.63 -16.82 8.44
N PRO A 56 -1.59 -15.90 8.67
CA PRO A 56 -1.28 -14.48 8.92
C PRO A 56 -0.24 -14.23 10.02
N ALA A 57 -0.34 -14.95 11.14
CA ALA A 57 0.61 -14.86 12.24
C ALA A 57 2.04 -15.26 11.82
N ASP A 58 2.18 -16.28 10.98
CA ASP A 58 3.49 -16.74 10.51
C ASP A 58 4.10 -15.81 9.47
N ALA A 59 3.27 -15.22 8.60
CA ALA A 59 3.69 -14.16 7.69
C ALA A 59 4.17 -12.92 8.46
N ALA A 60 3.46 -12.54 9.53
CA ALA A 60 3.85 -11.43 10.41
C ALA A 60 5.21 -11.69 11.09
N ARG A 61 5.41 -12.89 11.66
CA ARG A 61 6.67 -13.23 12.36
C ARG A 61 7.86 -13.29 11.40
N ALA A 62 7.66 -13.86 10.22
CA ALA A 62 8.74 -14.11 9.26
C ALA A 62 9.19 -12.86 8.49
N GLY A 63 8.32 -11.85 8.33
CA GLY A 63 8.67 -10.61 7.63
C GLY A 63 9.63 -9.75 8.44
N ASP A 64 10.69 -9.24 7.79
CA ASP A 64 11.49 -8.14 8.32
C ASP A 64 10.61 -6.88 8.37
N VAL A 65 9.88 -6.66 7.28
CA VAL A 65 8.78 -5.71 7.13
C VAL A 65 7.51 -6.48 6.73
N VAL A 66 6.33 -5.99 7.11
CA VAL A 66 5.04 -6.64 6.79
C VAL A 66 4.14 -5.71 5.99
N LEU A 67 3.62 -6.17 4.86
CA LEU A 67 2.55 -5.52 4.10
C LEU A 67 1.18 -6.01 4.60
N ALA A 68 0.34 -5.11 5.11
CA ALA A 68 -1.00 -5.40 5.61
C ALA A 68 -2.09 -5.05 4.56
N ALA A 69 -2.18 -5.84 3.49
CA ALA A 69 -3.07 -5.60 2.35
C ALA A 69 -4.46 -6.28 2.48
N VAL A 70 -5.19 -6.00 3.55
CA VAL A 70 -6.58 -6.46 3.75
C VAL A 70 -7.59 -5.34 3.44
N PRO A 71 -8.89 -5.62 3.27
CA PRO A 71 -9.89 -4.55 3.29
C PRO A 71 -9.82 -3.78 4.62
N LEU A 72 -9.88 -2.44 4.60
CA LEU A 72 -9.75 -1.62 5.81
C LEU A 72 -10.77 -2.00 6.89
N ALA A 73 -12.01 -2.33 6.50
CA ALA A 73 -13.05 -2.80 7.44
C ALA A 73 -12.68 -4.10 8.17
N ALA A 74 -11.65 -4.82 7.72
CA ALA A 74 -11.12 -6.02 8.34
C ALA A 74 -9.78 -5.82 9.07
N HIS A 75 -9.33 -4.57 9.26
CA HIS A 75 -8.04 -4.26 9.90
C HIS A 75 -7.90 -4.89 11.30
N GLU A 76 -8.99 -5.02 12.05
CA GLU A 76 -8.98 -5.66 13.38
C GLU A 76 -8.59 -7.15 13.35
N ARG A 77 -8.64 -7.80 12.17
CA ARG A 77 -8.20 -9.19 11.99
C ARG A 77 -6.69 -9.34 11.84
N LEU A 78 -5.95 -8.23 11.74
CA LEU A 78 -4.49 -8.27 11.68
C LEU A 78 -3.91 -8.80 13.00
N PRO A 79 -2.88 -9.68 12.96
CA PRO A 79 -2.33 -10.36 14.13
C PRO A 79 -1.50 -9.38 14.99
N ARG A 80 -2.18 -8.62 15.85
CA ARG A 80 -1.57 -7.56 16.67
C ARG A 80 -0.34 -8.03 17.46
N ALA A 81 -0.42 -9.19 18.11
CA ALA A 81 0.65 -9.68 18.97
C ALA A 81 1.94 -9.96 18.18
N GLU A 82 1.82 -10.54 16.98
CA GLU A 82 2.93 -10.88 16.10
C GLU A 82 3.51 -9.67 15.36
N LEU A 83 2.71 -8.61 15.19
CA LEU A 83 3.12 -7.36 14.56
C LEU A 83 3.76 -6.37 15.54
N ALA A 84 3.73 -6.63 16.85
CA ALA A 84 4.38 -5.77 17.83
C ALA A 84 5.90 -5.64 17.53
N GLY A 85 6.40 -4.41 17.51
CA GLY A 85 7.77 -4.03 17.16
C GLY A 85 8.07 -4.02 15.66
N LYS A 86 7.19 -4.55 14.80
CA LYS A 86 7.39 -4.60 13.35
C LYS A 86 7.03 -3.28 12.69
N THR A 87 7.73 -2.98 11.59
CA THR A 87 7.27 -2.00 10.60
C THR A 87 6.18 -2.64 9.76
N VAL A 88 5.02 -2.01 9.73
CA VAL A 88 3.84 -2.48 8.99
C VAL A 88 3.49 -1.47 7.92
N ILE A 89 3.64 -1.85 6.66
CA ILE A 89 3.20 -1.08 5.51
C ILE A 89 1.70 -1.25 5.34
N ASP A 90 0.97 -0.13 5.41
CA ASP A 90 -0.48 -0.05 5.24
C ASP A 90 -0.84 0.51 3.85
N PRO A 91 -1.21 -0.36 2.89
CA PRO A 91 -1.72 0.04 1.59
C PRO A 91 -3.25 0.19 1.55
N MET A 92 -3.94 0.15 2.69
CA MET A 92 -5.40 0.09 2.75
C MET A 92 -6.02 1.47 2.46
N ASN A 93 -7.22 1.44 1.88
CA ASN A 93 -8.00 2.64 1.60
C ASN A 93 -9.40 2.49 2.20
N TYR A 94 -9.97 3.59 2.69
CA TYR A 94 -11.35 3.61 3.12
C TYR A 94 -12.28 3.66 1.91
N ALA A 95 -13.21 2.72 1.82
CA ALA A 95 -14.22 2.65 0.75
C ALA A 95 -15.58 2.39 1.42
N PRO A 96 -16.27 3.45 1.89
CA PRO A 96 -17.51 3.32 2.65
C PRO A 96 -18.58 2.56 1.85
N ARG A 97 -19.17 1.55 2.48
CA ARG A 97 -20.36 0.80 2.06
C ARG A 97 -21.20 0.53 3.31
N PRO A 98 -22.52 0.25 3.21
CA PRO A 98 -23.37 0.07 4.39
C PRO A 98 -22.78 -0.86 5.46
N ASP A 99 -22.23 -2.01 5.07
CA ASP A 99 -21.64 -2.98 6.01
C ASP A 99 -20.20 -2.66 6.44
N TRP A 100 -19.54 -1.68 5.82
CA TRP A 100 -18.12 -1.34 5.98
C TRP A 100 -17.91 0.09 6.46
N ALA A 101 -18.94 0.74 6.99
CA ALA A 101 -18.84 2.08 7.55
C ALA A 101 -17.94 2.10 8.79
N LEU A 102 -17.09 3.11 8.88
CA LEU A 102 -16.18 3.35 9.99
C LEU A 102 -16.47 4.76 10.51
N PRO A 103 -17.30 4.90 11.57
CA PRO A 103 -17.87 6.19 11.95
C PRO A 103 -16.85 7.29 12.22
N GLU A 104 -15.70 6.97 12.80
CA GLU A 104 -14.60 7.93 13.04
C GLU A 104 -14.00 8.47 11.73
N LEU A 105 -13.90 7.64 10.69
CA LEU A 105 -13.45 8.08 9.37
C LEU A 105 -14.55 8.88 8.67
N ASP A 106 -15.82 8.48 8.81
CA ASP A 106 -16.96 9.23 8.25
C ASP A 106 -17.04 10.66 8.81
N ARG A 107 -16.62 10.85 10.06
CA ARG A 107 -16.52 12.15 10.74
C ARG A 107 -15.16 12.85 10.56
N ASN A 108 -14.23 12.29 9.78
CA ASN A 108 -12.87 12.80 9.59
C ASN A 108 -12.07 12.97 10.90
N GLU A 109 -12.41 12.24 11.95
CA GLU A 109 -11.73 12.30 13.26
C GLU A 109 -10.33 11.68 13.21
N LEU A 110 -10.12 10.71 12.31
CA LEU A 110 -8.86 10.02 12.06
C LEU A 110 -8.60 9.90 10.55
N THR A 111 -7.35 9.70 10.16
CA THR A 111 -6.99 9.13 8.86
C THR A 111 -7.16 7.61 8.88
N SER A 112 -7.21 6.99 7.69
CA SER A 112 -7.37 5.53 7.59
C SER A 112 -6.25 4.76 8.29
N SER A 113 -5.02 5.29 8.26
CA SER A 113 -3.86 4.64 8.87
C SER A 113 -3.71 4.97 10.35
N GLU A 114 -4.20 6.11 10.84
CA GLU A 114 -4.35 6.36 12.29
C GLU A 114 -5.30 5.32 12.93
N LEU A 115 -6.39 4.97 12.25
CA LEU A 115 -7.29 3.90 12.70
C LEU A 115 -6.57 2.55 12.79
N VAL A 116 -5.75 2.21 11.80
CA VAL A 116 -4.97 0.96 11.77
C VAL A 116 -3.93 0.94 12.89
N GLN A 117 -3.20 2.03 13.09
CA GLN A 117 -2.21 2.17 14.17
C GLN A 117 -2.85 2.03 15.55
N ARG A 118 -4.09 2.51 15.74
CA ARG A 118 -4.87 2.36 16.98
C ARG A 118 -5.16 0.89 17.31
N HIS A 119 -5.41 0.04 16.31
CA HIS A 119 -5.55 -1.42 16.52
C HIS A 119 -4.19 -2.09 16.75
N LEU A 120 -3.19 -1.75 15.92
CA LEU A 120 -1.86 -2.34 15.96
C LEU A 120 -0.95 -1.68 17.01
N VAL A 121 -1.45 -1.55 18.24
CA VAL A 121 -0.68 -1.00 19.36
C VAL A 121 0.62 -1.81 19.53
N GLY A 122 1.74 -1.11 19.47
CA GLY A 122 3.08 -1.68 19.57
C GLY A 122 3.76 -1.96 18.23
N ALA A 123 3.04 -1.95 17.11
CA ALA A 123 3.63 -1.91 15.78
C ALA A 123 3.94 -0.47 15.34
N ARG A 124 4.78 -0.32 14.32
CA ARG A 124 5.12 0.97 13.70
C ARG A 124 4.48 1.02 12.31
N VAL A 125 3.30 1.62 12.19
CA VAL A 125 2.53 1.68 10.94
C VAL A 125 3.06 2.78 10.02
N VAL A 126 3.26 2.45 8.74
CA VAL A 126 3.61 3.39 7.69
C VAL A 126 2.62 3.25 6.54
N LYS A 127 1.91 4.33 6.20
CA LYS A 127 1.04 4.36 5.03
C LYS A 127 1.89 4.46 3.77
N ALA A 128 1.80 3.47 2.86
CA ALA A 128 2.47 3.49 1.56
C ALA A 128 1.82 2.46 0.61
N LEU A 129 2.11 2.53 -0.70
CA LEU A 129 1.59 1.61 -1.73
C LEU A 129 0.06 1.61 -1.93
N HIS A 130 -0.68 2.46 -1.19
CA HIS A 130 -2.13 2.56 -1.27
C HIS A 130 -2.62 3.31 -2.51
N ASN A 131 -1.77 4.17 -3.09
CA ASN A 131 -2.15 5.10 -4.16
C ASN A 131 -1.68 4.65 -5.57
N ILE A 132 -1.06 3.48 -5.69
CA ILE A 132 -0.59 2.91 -6.96
C ILE A 132 -1.29 1.56 -7.24
N GLY A 133 -1.76 1.37 -8.47
CA GLY A 133 -2.38 0.11 -8.89
C GLY A 133 -1.35 -0.98 -9.19
N PRO A 134 -1.75 -2.27 -9.18
CA PRO A 134 -0.84 -3.39 -9.40
C PRO A 134 -0.19 -3.37 -10.78
N ARG A 135 -0.91 -2.88 -11.81
CA ARG A 135 -0.35 -2.75 -13.16
C ARG A 135 0.77 -1.72 -13.18
N GLN A 136 0.52 -0.53 -12.65
CA GLN A 136 1.50 0.55 -12.62
C GLN A 136 2.69 0.19 -11.74
N LEU A 137 2.48 -0.50 -10.62
CA LEU A 137 3.55 -1.01 -9.77
C LEU A 137 4.53 -1.91 -10.54
N LEU A 138 4.02 -2.75 -11.44
CA LEU A 138 4.84 -3.66 -12.24
C LEU A 138 5.46 -2.95 -13.47
N ASP A 139 4.77 -1.98 -14.06
CA ASP A 139 5.27 -1.22 -15.22
C ASP A 139 6.36 -0.18 -14.85
N LEU A 140 6.23 0.47 -13.68
CA LEU A 140 6.97 1.68 -13.32
C LEU A 140 8.23 1.44 -12.49
N HIS A 141 8.51 0.20 -12.07
CA HIS A 141 9.72 -0.08 -11.31
C HIS A 141 10.96 0.27 -12.14
N ARG A 142 11.93 0.93 -11.51
CA ARG A 142 13.23 1.26 -12.11
C ARG A 142 14.36 0.98 -11.12
N PRO A 143 15.57 0.62 -11.62
CA PRO A 143 16.76 0.57 -10.78
C PRO A 143 16.99 1.90 -10.04
N SER A 144 17.62 1.83 -8.87
CA SER A 144 17.97 3.04 -8.11
C SER A 144 18.84 3.97 -8.96
N GLY A 145 18.55 5.27 -8.91
CA GLY A 145 19.25 6.30 -9.70
C GLY A 145 18.78 6.47 -11.15
N ALA A 146 17.81 5.69 -11.64
CA ALA A 146 17.24 5.89 -12.97
C ALA A 146 16.56 7.28 -13.09
N PRO A 147 16.74 8.02 -14.21
CA PRO A 147 16.20 9.37 -14.36
C PRO A 147 14.67 9.42 -14.49
N ASP A 148 14.03 8.31 -14.87
CA ASP A 148 12.57 8.17 -15.00
C ASP A 148 11.93 7.44 -13.81
N ARG A 149 12.59 7.44 -12.65
CA ARG A 149 12.09 6.75 -11.46
C ARG A 149 10.84 7.42 -10.91
N THR A 150 9.87 6.58 -10.54
CA THR A 150 8.62 7.04 -9.93
C THR A 150 8.77 7.14 -8.42
N ALA A 151 8.26 8.22 -7.84
CA ALA A 151 8.20 8.39 -6.40
C ALA A 151 6.82 8.02 -5.84
N LEU A 152 6.81 7.35 -4.69
CA LEU A 152 5.59 7.02 -3.94
C LEU A 152 5.58 7.77 -2.61
N PRO A 153 4.43 8.33 -2.19
CA PRO A 153 4.32 8.96 -0.88
C PRO A 153 4.35 7.91 0.24
N LEU A 154 4.90 8.31 1.38
CA LEU A 154 4.75 7.59 2.64
C LEU A 154 4.40 8.54 3.79
N SER A 155 3.78 8.00 4.84
CA SER A 155 3.50 8.73 6.08
C SER A 155 3.59 7.79 7.26
N GLY A 156 4.14 8.26 8.38
CA GLY A 156 4.38 7.43 9.57
C GLY A 156 4.94 8.25 10.73
N ASP A 157 4.62 7.85 11.95
CA ASP A 157 5.01 8.58 13.17
C ASP A 157 6.41 8.17 13.67
N ASP A 158 6.88 6.97 13.31
CA ASP A 158 8.19 6.44 13.69
C ASP A 158 9.22 6.66 12.56
N PRO A 159 10.30 7.43 12.80
CA PRO A 159 11.32 7.71 11.77
C PRO A 159 12.05 6.47 11.26
N ASP A 160 12.34 5.49 12.13
CA ASP A 160 13.05 4.27 11.73
C ASP A 160 12.15 3.39 10.85
N ALA A 161 10.86 3.31 11.15
CA ALA A 161 9.88 2.61 10.33
C ALA A 161 9.69 3.27 8.96
N LYS A 162 9.67 4.62 8.91
CA LYS A 162 9.65 5.35 7.63
C LYS A 162 10.90 5.06 6.81
N LYS A 163 12.08 4.97 7.45
CA LYS A 163 13.31 4.57 6.77
C LYS A 163 13.24 3.14 6.24
N GLU A 164 12.78 2.18 7.05
CA GLU A 164 12.59 0.78 6.61
C GLU A 164 11.59 0.68 5.44
N ALA A 165 10.50 1.47 5.47
CA ALA A 165 9.54 1.56 4.38
C ALA A 165 10.17 2.16 3.11
N ALA A 166 10.99 3.21 3.24
CA ALA A 166 11.70 3.80 2.13
C ALA A 166 12.74 2.85 1.52
N ASP A 167 13.48 2.11 2.35
CA ASP A 167 14.41 1.07 1.90
C ASP A 167 13.66 -0.04 1.13
N LEU A 168 12.46 -0.45 1.59
CA LEU A 168 11.63 -1.40 0.86
C LEU A 168 11.17 -0.83 -0.49
N LEU A 169 10.68 0.40 -0.53
CA LEU A 169 10.24 1.04 -1.78
C LEU A 169 11.41 1.18 -2.77
N ASP A 170 12.63 1.47 -2.28
CA ASP A 170 13.83 1.51 -3.11
C ASP A 170 14.12 0.15 -3.75
N ILE A 171 14.07 -0.94 -2.96
CA ILE A 171 14.22 -2.32 -3.45
C ILE A 171 13.16 -2.65 -4.50
N LEU A 172 11.91 -2.21 -4.28
CA LEU A 172 10.81 -2.39 -5.23
C LEU A 172 10.96 -1.50 -6.48
N GLY A 173 11.90 -0.57 -6.50
CA GLY A 173 12.25 0.24 -7.67
C GLY A 173 11.58 1.62 -7.71
N PHE A 174 11.25 2.18 -6.55
CA PHE A 174 10.57 3.48 -6.41
C PHE A 174 11.34 4.42 -5.50
N ASP A 175 11.33 5.71 -5.83
CA ASP A 175 11.71 6.78 -4.91
C ASP A 175 10.60 7.01 -3.88
N THR A 176 10.88 7.81 -2.85
CA THR A 176 9.91 8.12 -1.80
C THR A 176 9.79 9.62 -1.55
N VAL A 177 8.57 10.04 -1.18
CA VAL A 177 8.31 11.37 -0.63
C VAL A 177 7.66 11.18 0.74
N ASP A 178 8.34 11.66 1.79
CA ASP A 178 7.81 11.63 3.15
C ASP A 178 6.82 12.77 3.35
N LEU A 179 5.55 12.45 3.56
CA LEU A 179 4.48 13.41 3.82
C LEU A 179 4.32 13.75 5.30
N GLY A 180 5.15 13.18 6.18
CA GLY A 180 5.13 13.43 7.61
C GLY A 180 4.39 12.34 8.41
N PRO A 181 3.70 12.71 9.50
CA PRO A 181 3.04 11.77 10.41
C PRO A 181 1.82 11.09 9.79
N LEU A 182 1.27 10.06 10.44
CA LEU A 182 0.04 9.40 9.99
C LEU A 182 -1.17 10.36 9.92
N SER A 183 -1.17 11.41 10.73
CA SER A 183 -2.19 12.47 10.68
C SER A 183 -2.16 13.28 9.37
N ASP A 184 -1.08 13.22 8.59
CA ASP A 184 -0.94 13.84 7.26
C ASP A 184 -1.16 12.83 6.11
N SER A 185 -1.40 11.55 6.42
CA SER A 185 -1.56 10.50 5.41
C SER A 185 -2.75 10.73 4.48
N TRP A 186 -3.75 11.50 4.92
CA TRP A 186 -4.91 11.89 4.12
C TRP A 186 -4.51 12.59 2.81
N ARG A 187 -3.34 13.22 2.73
CA ARG A 187 -2.86 13.94 1.54
C ARG A 187 -2.68 13.04 0.32
N SER A 188 -2.49 11.73 0.53
CA SER A 188 -2.37 10.72 -0.53
C SER A 188 -3.53 9.73 -0.61
N GLU A 189 -4.51 9.87 0.28
CA GLU A 189 -5.72 9.02 0.33
C GLU A 189 -6.73 9.34 -0.79
N PRO A 190 -7.77 8.50 -1.00
CA PRO A 190 -8.82 8.76 -1.97
C PRO A 190 -9.40 10.17 -1.88
N ASN A 191 -9.85 10.69 -3.04
CA ASN A 191 -10.33 12.06 -3.24
C ASN A 191 -9.24 13.16 -3.21
N THR A 192 -7.96 12.79 -3.22
CA THR A 192 -6.84 13.73 -3.38
C THR A 192 -6.18 13.61 -4.75
N PRO A 193 -5.43 14.64 -5.20
CA PRO A 193 -4.68 14.59 -6.45
C PRO A 193 -3.61 13.49 -6.52
N LEU A 194 -3.16 12.98 -5.37
CA LEU A 194 -2.14 11.94 -5.27
C LEU A 194 -2.67 10.52 -5.40
N TYR A 195 -3.99 10.34 -5.34
CA TYR A 195 -4.59 9.01 -5.38
C TYR A 195 -4.73 8.52 -6.82
N ALA A 196 -3.88 7.56 -7.23
CA ALA A 196 -3.81 6.92 -8.55
C ALA A 196 -3.43 7.84 -9.73
N LEU A 197 -3.94 9.07 -9.77
CA LEU A 197 -3.81 10.01 -10.88
C LEU A 197 -2.38 10.28 -11.35
N PRO A 198 -1.36 10.41 -10.49
CA PRO A 198 -0.01 10.71 -10.96
C PRO A 198 0.61 9.58 -11.79
N TYR A 199 0.13 8.35 -11.61
CA TYR A 199 0.74 7.14 -12.16
C TYR A 199 0.01 6.61 -13.39
N VAL A 200 -1.12 7.23 -13.73
CA VAL A 200 -1.93 6.88 -14.90
C VAL A 200 -1.92 8.08 -15.84
N GLY A 201 -1.93 7.82 -17.15
CA GLY A 201 -1.91 8.89 -18.15
C GLY A 201 -3.17 9.75 -18.14
N GLN A 202 -3.45 10.42 -19.25
CA GLN A 202 -4.71 11.15 -19.37
C GLN A 202 -5.89 10.18 -19.60
N PRO A 203 -6.95 10.24 -18.78
CA PRO A 203 -8.15 9.46 -19.03
C PRO A 203 -8.85 9.93 -20.31
N PRO A 204 -9.54 9.03 -21.03
CA PRO A 204 -10.50 9.42 -22.06
C PRO A 204 -11.53 10.43 -21.51
N ALA A 205 -11.96 11.36 -22.37
CA ALA A 205 -13.01 12.31 -22.00
C ALA A 205 -14.37 11.60 -21.84
N GLY A 206 -15.19 12.08 -20.90
CA GLY A 206 -16.59 11.64 -20.75
C GLY A 206 -16.79 10.31 -20.01
N LEU A 207 -15.77 9.77 -19.33
CA LEU A 207 -15.95 8.57 -18.51
C LEU A 207 -16.84 8.86 -17.28
N THR A 208 -17.77 7.96 -17.00
CA THR A 208 -18.42 7.87 -15.68
C THR A 208 -17.38 7.50 -14.60
N PRO A 209 -17.65 7.75 -13.30
CA PRO A 209 -16.74 7.36 -12.23
C PRO A 209 -16.35 5.87 -12.26
N GLN A 210 -17.32 4.98 -12.53
CA GLN A 210 -17.06 3.55 -12.63
C GLN A 210 -16.16 3.20 -13.83
N GLN A 211 -16.39 3.81 -14.99
CA GLN A 211 -15.54 3.61 -16.16
C GLN A 211 -14.14 4.16 -15.94
N PHE A 212 -14.01 5.30 -15.25
CA PHE A 212 -12.73 5.88 -14.86
C PHE A 212 -11.92 4.93 -13.97
N VAL A 213 -12.55 4.33 -12.94
CA VAL A 213 -11.89 3.35 -12.07
C VAL A 213 -11.40 2.14 -12.86
N THR A 214 -12.25 1.58 -13.74
CA THR A 214 -11.87 0.44 -14.59
C THR A 214 -10.70 0.79 -15.51
N TRP A 215 -10.75 1.98 -16.14
CA TRP A 215 -9.67 2.46 -17.01
C TRP A 215 -8.36 2.64 -16.22
N ALA A 216 -8.39 3.32 -15.07
CA ALA A 216 -7.21 3.58 -14.27
C ALA A 216 -6.50 2.29 -13.82
N GLN A 217 -7.26 1.23 -13.52
CA GLN A 217 -6.71 -0.08 -13.17
C GLN A 217 -5.94 -0.76 -14.31
N GLN A 218 -6.22 -0.40 -15.56
CA GLN A 218 -5.64 -1.01 -16.76
C GLN A 218 -4.68 -0.09 -17.52
N ALA A 219 -4.70 1.21 -17.20
CA ALA A 219 -3.88 2.21 -17.86
C ALA A 219 -2.38 1.87 -17.75
N PRO A 220 -1.58 2.03 -18.81
CA PRO A 220 -0.14 1.93 -18.71
C PRO A 220 0.41 2.90 -17.65
N GLY A 221 1.46 2.49 -16.96
CA GLY A 221 2.13 3.35 -15.98
C GLY A 221 2.75 4.59 -16.63
N VAL A 222 2.54 5.75 -16.01
CA VAL A 222 3.26 7.00 -16.32
C VAL A 222 4.18 7.34 -15.15
N PRO A 223 5.50 7.55 -15.38
CA PRO A 223 6.39 7.93 -14.31
C PRO A 223 6.04 9.27 -13.67
N ALA A 224 6.13 9.33 -12.34
CA ALA A 224 5.92 10.56 -11.57
C ALA A 224 7.13 10.82 -10.65
N PRO A 225 7.96 11.84 -10.93
CA PRO A 225 9.15 12.11 -10.12
C PRO A 225 8.76 12.76 -8.77
N ALA A 226 9.67 12.71 -7.79
CA ALA A 226 9.44 13.24 -6.44
C ALA A 226 8.91 14.70 -6.39
N PRO A 227 9.44 15.67 -7.17
CA PRO A 227 8.90 17.03 -7.16
C PRO A 227 7.43 17.13 -7.57
N ARG A 228 6.96 16.22 -8.45
CA ARG A 228 5.54 16.17 -8.82
C ARG A 228 4.68 15.66 -7.67
N ILE A 229 5.17 14.68 -6.91
CA ILE A 229 4.47 14.16 -5.74
C ILE A 229 4.41 15.22 -4.62
N GLU A 230 5.50 15.96 -4.40
CA GLU A 230 5.56 17.08 -3.44
C GLU A 230 4.58 18.21 -3.80
N GLU A 231 4.55 18.64 -5.07
CA GLU A 231 3.62 19.65 -5.58
C GLU A 231 2.15 19.25 -5.31
N LEU A 232 1.81 18.00 -5.64
CA LEU A 232 0.45 17.49 -5.46
C LEU A 232 0.08 17.32 -3.98
N ALA A 233 1.04 16.92 -3.12
CA ALA A 233 0.84 16.84 -1.68
C ALA A 233 0.58 18.23 -1.06
N ALA A 234 1.27 19.26 -1.55
CA ALA A 234 1.10 20.63 -1.09
C ALA A 234 -0.25 21.22 -1.53
N ALA A 235 -0.74 20.83 -2.70
CA ALA A 235 -2.05 21.25 -3.23
C ALA A 235 -3.24 20.44 -2.69
N ALA A 236 -3.00 19.34 -1.96
CA ALA A 236 -4.06 18.48 -1.44
C ALA A 236 -4.92 19.21 -0.39
N VAL A 237 -6.24 19.06 -0.50
CA VAL A 237 -7.22 19.58 0.45
C VAL A 237 -7.99 18.42 1.06
N ARG A 238 -8.10 18.37 2.39
CA ARG A 238 -8.75 17.27 3.09
C ARG A 238 -10.26 17.33 2.88
N GLY A 239 -10.78 16.46 2.03
CA GLY A 239 -12.21 16.21 1.85
C GLY A 239 -12.76 15.18 2.84
N PRO A 240 -14.01 14.72 2.64
CA PRO A 240 -14.53 13.55 3.33
C PRO A 240 -13.67 12.32 3.07
N ALA A 241 -13.42 11.50 4.10
CA ALA A 241 -12.61 10.31 3.98
C ALA A 241 -13.22 9.27 3.01
N GLY A 242 -12.33 8.59 2.29
CA GLY A 242 -12.62 7.40 1.52
C GLY A 242 -13.35 7.61 0.21
N PHE A 243 -13.42 6.55 -0.60
CA PHE A 243 -14.11 6.56 -1.89
C PHE A 243 -15.62 6.74 -1.74
N ARG A 244 -16.10 7.97 -1.93
CA ARG A 244 -17.52 8.22 -2.11
C ARG A 244 -17.82 8.15 -3.61
N MET A 245 -18.03 6.94 -4.12
CA MET A 245 -18.55 6.75 -5.47
C MET A 245 -20.01 7.23 -5.46
N HIS A 246 -20.21 8.50 -5.83
CA HIS A 246 -21.52 9.08 -6.12
C HIS A 246 -21.82 8.99 -7.60
#